data_AF-A0A349LHI5-F1
#
_entry.id   AF-A0A349LHI5-F1
#
_cell.length_a   1.000
_cell.length_b   1.000
_cell.length_c   1.000
_cell.angle_alpha   90.00
_cell.angle_beta   90.00
_cell.angle_gamma   90.00
#
_symmetry.space_group_name_H-M   'P 1'
#
loop_
_entity.id
_entity.type
_entity.pdbx_description
1 polymer ?
#
loop_
_entity_poly.entity_id
_entity_poly.type
_entity_poly.pdbx_seq_one_letter_code
_entity_poly.pdbx_strand_id
1 'polypeptide(L)'
;KGWVPAALFPLLAGVGFPWGFFFGLAAIAGHMFSFWVGFKGGKGMATGAGALLALAPTAVLIGLIMWFSLTLGSGYVSLASILVAVATPPIIAFTPHQGGAELVWLSSGLAALIVWKHRTNIRRLIRGEENRFSRTSKAGNGENLPLDASIDVHTPGDKP
;
A
#
# COMPACT_ATOMS: atom_id res chain seq x y z
N LYS A 1 -7.35 -9.14 -1.75
CA LYS A 1 -8.23 -8.99 -2.94
C LYS A 1 -7.58 -9.50 -4.24
N GLY A 2 -6.28 -9.29 -4.49
CA GLY A 2 -5.57 -9.88 -5.66
C GLY A 2 -5.20 -11.36 -5.56
N TRP A 3 -5.06 -11.89 -4.34
CA TRP A 3 -4.69 -13.30 -4.11
C TRP A 3 -5.75 -14.29 -4.60
N VAL A 4 -7.04 -14.01 -4.35
CA VAL A 4 -8.15 -14.92 -4.70
C VAL A 4 -8.25 -15.12 -6.22
N PRO A 5 -8.25 -14.09 -7.08
CA PRO A 5 -8.18 -14.30 -8.53
C PRO A 5 -6.88 -14.98 -8.99
N ALA A 6 -5.73 -14.60 -8.41
CA ALA A 6 -4.44 -15.15 -8.84
C ALA A 6 -4.25 -16.64 -8.47
N ALA A 7 -4.84 -17.10 -7.37
CA ALA A 7 -4.73 -18.48 -6.90
C ALA A 7 -5.88 -19.38 -7.38
N LEU A 8 -7.11 -18.85 -7.47
CA LEU A 8 -8.29 -19.66 -7.75
C LEU A 8 -8.56 -19.81 -9.25
N PHE A 9 -8.23 -18.80 -10.06
CA PHE A 9 -8.54 -18.79 -11.49
C PHE A 9 -7.68 -19.77 -12.32
N PRO A 10 -6.38 -19.96 -12.04
CA PRO A 10 -5.57 -20.99 -12.73
C PRO A 10 -6.08 -22.41 -12.46
N LEU A 11 -6.66 -22.64 -11.27
CA LEU A 11 -7.20 -23.93 -10.84
C LEU A 11 -8.56 -24.25 -11.48
N LEU A 12 -9.41 -23.25 -11.70
CA LEU A 12 -10.75 -23.44 -12.29
C LEU A 12 -10.77 -23.41 -13.82
N ALA A 13 -9.85 -22.70 -14.47
CA ALA A 13 -9.97 -22.41 -15.90
C ALA A 13 -9.37 -23.49 -16.82
N GLY A 14 -8.58 -24.45 -16.30
CA GLY A 14 -8.07 -25.59 -17.09
C GLY A 14 -7.28 -25.22 -18.35
N VAL A 15 -6.80 -23.97 -18.43
CA VAL A 15 -6.12 -23.41 -19.61
C VAL A 15 -4.62 -23.42 -19.38
N GLY A 16 -3.87 -23.81 -20.42
CA GLY A 16 -2.41 -23.84 -20.40
C GLY A 16 -1.79 -22.51 -19.96
N PHE A 17 -0.58 -22.61 -19.41
CA PHE A 17 0.21 -21.56 -18.76
C PHE A 17 0.18 -20.17 -19.44
N PRO A 18 0.09 -19.99 -20.77
CA PRO A 18 0.06 -18.63 -21.37
C PRO A 18 -1.22 -17.83 -21.10
N TRP A 19 -2.39 -18.48 -21.01
CA TRP A 19 -3.68 -17.78 -20.98
C TRP A 19 -4.11 -17.37 -19.57
N GLY A 20 -3.79 -18.18 -18.55
CA GLY A 20 -4.05 -17.84 -17.14
C GLY A 20 -3.38 -16.53 -16.70
N PHE A 21 -2.28 -16.15 -17.37
CA PHE A 21 -1.52 -14.93 -17.10
C PHE A 21 -2.18 -13.65 -17.63
N PHE A 22 -2.81 -13.68 -18.82
CA PHE A 22 -3.60 -12.54 -19.31
C PHE A 22 -4.83 -12.27 -18.44
N PHE A 23 -5.46 -13.33 -17.91
CA PHE A 23 -6.54 -13.17 -16.93
C PHE A 23 -6.05 -12.59 -15.60
N GLY A 24 -4.85 -12.93 -15.14
CA GLY A 24 -4.21 -12.29 -13.99
C GLY A 24 -3.98 -10.79 -14.20
N LEU A 25 -3.47 -10.41 -15.38
CA LEU A 25 -3.30 -9.02 -15.80
C LEU A 25 -4.65 -8.29 -15.90
N ALA A 26 -5.67 -8.90 -16.50
CA ALA A 26 -7.01 -8.37 -16.59
C ALA A 26 -7.68 -8.22 -15.22
N ALA A 27 -7.42 -9.13 -14.28
CA ALA A 27 -7.91 -9.02 -12.90
C ALA A 27 -7.20 -7.90 -12.13
N ILE A 28 -5.89 -7.73 -12.29
CA ILE A 28 -5.14 -6.61 -11.68
C ILE A 28 -5.57 -5.28 -12.30
N ALA A 29 -5.69 -5.21 -13.63
CA ALA A 29 -6.16 -4.04 -14.35
C ALA A 29 -7.61 -3.69 -13.99
N GLY A 30 -8.53 -4.66 -14.01
CA GLY A 30 -9.92 -4.50 -13.59
C GLY A 30 -10.07 -4.12 -12.11
N HIS A 31 -9.08 -4.46 -11.27
CA HIS A 31 -9.04 -4.01 -9.89
C HIS A 31 -8.47 -2.59 -9.72
N MET A 32 -7.40 -2.25 -10.45
CA MET A 32 -6.82 -0.90 -10.46
C MET A 32 -7.76 0.14 -11.10
N PHE A 33 -8.55 -0.31 -12.08
CA PHE A 33 -9.52 0.46 -12.85
C PHE A 33 -10.95 -0.06 -12.63
N SER A 34 -11.30 -0.40 -11.39
CA SER A 34 -12.64 -0.89 -11.12
C SER A 34 -13.66 0.20 -11.45
N PHE A 35 -14.54 -0.10 -12.42
CA PHE A 35 -15.58 0.80 -12.93
C PHE A 35 -16.44 1.39 -11.80
N TRP A 36 -16.67 0.60 -10.74
CA TRP A 36 -17.45 0.96 -9.55
C TRP A 36 -16.87 2.08 -8.68
N VAL A 37 -15.58 2.40 -8.79
CA VAL A 37 -14.94 3.55 -8.10
C VAL A 37 -14.60 4.68 -9.08
N GLY A 38 -15.25 4.73 -10.24
CA GLY A 38 -15.07 5.80 -11.23
C GLY A 38 -13.63 5.90 -11.74
N PHE A 39 -12.95 4.76 -11.91
CA PHE A 39 -11.54 4.68 -12.30
C PHE A 39 -10.56 5.39 -11.33
N LYS A 40 -11.04 5.76 -10.12
CA LYS A 40 -10.24 6.29 -9.00
C LYS A 40 -9.93 5.19 -7.98
N GLY A 41 -9.58 4.00 -8.47
CA GLY A 41 -9.12 2.89 -7.62
C GLY A 41 -7.84 3.22 -6.85
N GLY A 42 -7.58 2.45 -5.79
CA GLY A 42 -6.37 2.55 -4.98
C GLY A 42 -5.08 2.38 -5.79
N LYS A 43 -3.93 2.76 -5.23
CA LYS A 43 -2.64 2.84 -5.94
C LYS A 43 -2.04 1.49 -6.40
N GLY A 44 -2.77 0.39 -6.27
CA GLY A 44 -2.39 -0.93 -6.80
C GLY A 44 -1.39 -1.74 -5.98
N MET A 45 -0.64 -1.13 -5.04
CA MET A 45 0.42 -1.82 -4.28
C MET A 45 -0.03 -3.11 -3.57
N ALA A 46 -1.08 -3.04 -2.74
CA ALA A 46 -1.55 -4.21 -1.98
C ALA A 46 -2.12 -5.31 -2.89
N THR A 47 -2.68 -4.92 -4.03
CA THR A 47 -3.25 -5.87 -5.00
C THR A 47 -2.15 -6.52 -5.83
N GLY A 48 -1.16 -5.75 -6.27
CA GLY A 48 0.04 -6.26 -6.94
C GLY A 48 0.83 -7.23 -6.06
N ALA A 49 1.05 -6.87 -4.78
CA ALA A 49 1.68 -7.76 -3.81
C ALA A 49 0.88 -9.05 -3.61
N GLY A 50 -0.45 -8.96 -3.49
CA GLY A 50 -1.31 -10.14 -3.36
C GLY A 50 -1.30 -11.06 -4.59
N ALA A 51 -1.15 -10.51 -5.80
CA ALA A 51 -1.03 -11.30 -7.03
C ALA A 51 0.35 -11.95 -7.15
N LEU A 52 1.42 -11.20 -6.84
CA LEU A 52 2.79 -11.74 -6.83
C LEU A 52 2.98 -12.80 -5.74
N LEU A 53 2.23 -12.76 -4.65
CA LEU A 53 2.35 -13.74 -3.58
C LEU A 53 2.05 -15.17 -4.05
N ALA A 54 1.18 -15.33 -5.05
CA ALA A 54 0.87 -16.63 -5.63
C ALA A 54 1.98 -17.17 -6.54
N LEU A 55 2.75 -16.28 -7.20
CA LEU A 55 3.71 -16.65 -8.25
C LEU A 55 5.18 -16.57 -7.82
N ALA A 56 5.49 -15.62 -6.92
CA ALA A 56 6.81 -15.32 -6.41
C ALA A 56 6.73 -14.90 -4.93
N PRO A 57 6.38 -15.82 -4.02
CA PRO A 57 6.24 -15.52 -2.59
C PRO A 57 7.54 -14.99 -1.97
N THR A 58 8.70 -15.50 -2.39
CA THR A 58 10.02 -15.04 -1.96
C THR A 58 10.25 -13.57 -2.32
N ALA A 59 9.90 -13.17 -3.55
CA ALA A 59 10.03 -11.78 -4.00
C ALA A 59 9.14 -10.83 -3.20
N VAL A 60 7.92 -11.26 -2.87
CA VAL A 60 7.01 -10.48 -2.02
C VAL A 60 7.57 -10.29 -0.61
N LEU A 61 8.15 -11.33 -0.01
CA LEU A 61 8.75 -11.23 1.31
C LEU A 61 9.91 -10.23 1.34
N ILE A 62 10.80 -10.29 0.35
CA ILE A 62 11.90 -9.33 0.20
C ILE A 62 11.36 -7.92 0.00
N GLY A 63 10.35 -7.76 -0.87
CA GLY A 63 9.70 -6.47 -1.11
C GLY A 63 9.04 -5.89 0.15
N LEU A 64 8.42 -6.73 1.00
CA LEU A 64 7.84 -6.32 2.28
C LEU A 64 8.89 -5.85 3.28
N ILE A 65 10.00 -6.59 3.40
CA ILE A 65 11.13 -6.21 4.25
C ILE A 65 11.68 -4.86 3.78
N MET A 66 11.96 -4.73 2.47
CA MET A 66 12.44 -3.48 1.88
C MET A 66 11.45 -2.33 2.11
N TRP A 67 10.16 -2.57 1.93
CA TRP A 67 9.12 -1.55 2.15
C TRP A 67 9.11 -1.06 3.60
N PHE A 68 9.21 -1.99 4.57
CA PHE A 68 9.20 -1.65 5.98
C PHE A 68 10.47 -0.88 6.37
N SER A 69 11.65 -1.35 5.94
CA SER A 69 12.93 -0.66 6.16
C SER A 69 12.92 0.76 5.59
N LEU A 70 12.42 0.95 4.36
CA LEU A 70 12.33 2.26 3.72
C LEU A 70 11.29 3.15 4.39
N THR A 71 10.13 2.61 4.78
CA THR A 71 9.08 3.38 5.44
C THR A 71 9.54 3.85 6.81
N LEU A 72 10.22 2.98 7.57
CA LEU A 72 10.75 3.34 8.89
C LEU A 72 11.94 4.30 8.81
N GLY A 73 12.82 4.14 7.83
CA GLY A 73 13.99 5.02 7.65
C GLY A 73 13.65 6.39 7.09
N SER A 74 12.75 6.46 6.10
CA SER A 74 12.38 7.72 5.43
C SER A 74 11.17 8.42 6.03
N GLY A 75 10.30 7.67 6.71
CA GLY A 75 8.99 8.16 7.13
C GLY A 75 7.98 8.33 5.99
N TYR A 76 8.31 7.98 4.74
CA TYR A 76 7.41 8.16 3.60
C TYR A 76 6.95 6.83 3.02
N VAL A 77 5.67 6.50 3.24
CA VAL A 77 5.04 5.29 2.69
C VAL A 77 5.06 5.28 1.16
N SER A 78 4.83 6.42 0.52
CA SER A 78 4.82 6.53 -0.94
C SER A 78 6.19 6.32 -1.56
N LEU A 79 7.25 6.86 -0.95
CA LEU A 79 8.63 6.65 -1.38
C LEU A 79 8.99 5.17 -1.30
N ALA A 80 8.71 4.53 -0.16
CA ALA A 80 8.95 3.11 0.03
C ALA A 80 8.20 2.26 -1.01
N SER A 81 6.93 2.59 -1.30
CA SER A 81 6.15 1.89 -2.32
C SER A 81 6.71 2.04 -3.73
N ILE A 82 7.19 3.23 -4.12
CA ILE A 82 7.79 3.47 -5.44
C ILE A 82 9.09 2.68 -5.58
N LEU A 83 9.97 2.74 -4.58
CA LEU A 83 11.26 2.05 -4.59
C LEU A 83 11.07 0.53 -4.66
N VAL A 84 10.14 -0.01 -3.87
CA VAL A 84 9.82 -1.45 -3.91
C VAL A 84 9.22 -1.84 -5.25
N ALA A 85 8.33 -1.04 -5.84
CA ALA A 85 7.79 -1.32 -7.16
C ALA A 85 8.89 -1.40 -8.23
N VAL A 86 9.85 -0.46 -8.21
CA VAL A 86 11.00 -0.45 -9.13
C VAL A 86 11.96 -1.62 -8.88
N ALA A 87 12.16 -2.01 -7.61
CA ALA A 87 13.01 -3.13 -7.24
C ALA A 87 12.35 -4.50 -7.49
N THR A 88 11.03 -4.56 -7.66
CA THR A 88 10.30 -5.84 -7.78
C THR A 88 10.74 -6.67 -8.99
N PRO A 89 10.87 -6.13 -10.22
CA PRO A 89 11.32 -6.92 -11.37
C PRO A 89 12.70 -7.56 -11.21
N PRO A 90 13.77 -6.84 -10.79
CA PRO A 90 15.05 -7.48 -10.55
C PRO A 90 15.01 -8.46 -9.38
N ILE A 91 14.25 -8.19 -8.30
CA ILE A 91 14.08 -9.16 -7.21
C ILE A 91 13.49 -10.47 -7.73
N ILE A 92 12.46 -10.40 -8.58
CA ILE A 92 11.88 -11.58 -9.21
C ILE A 92 12.94 -12.27 -10.09
N ALA A 93 13.65 -11.54 -10.95
CA ALA A 93 14.66 -12.12 -11.84
C ALA A 93 15.79 -12.88 -11.11
N PHE A 94 16.12 -12.49 -9.87
CA PHE A 94 17.18 -13.13 -9.07
C PHE A 94 16.68 -14.08 -7.98
N THR A 95 15.39 -14.36 -7.90
CA THR A 95 14.82 -15.24 -6.86
C THR A 95 14.04 -16.42 -7.46
N PRO A 96 13.93 -17.55 -6.74
CA PRO A 96 13.13 -18.68 -7.21
C PRO A 96 11.65 -18.28 -7.37
N HIS A 97 11.11 -18.51 -8.56
CA HIS A 97 9.70 -18.29 -8.89
C HIS A 97 9.19 -19.29 -9.93
N GLN A 98 7.87 -19.40 -10.07
CA GLN A 98 7.26 -20.38 -10.99
C GLN A 98 6.91 -19.78 -12.37
N GLY A 99 7.07 -18.47 -12.58
CA GLY A 99 6.53 -17.77 -13.75
C GLY A 99 7.48 -17.46 -14.92
N GLY A 100 8.69 -18.03 -14.97
CA GLY A 100 9.62 -17.82 -16.09
C GLY A 100 10.03 -16.36 -16.37
N ALA A 101 10.63 -16.10 -17.54
CA ALA A 101 11.04 -14.76 -17.96
C ALA A 101 9.84 -13.82 -18.15
N GLU A 102 8.68 -14.37 -18.44
CA GLU A 102 7.40 -13.69 -18.61
C GLU A 102 6.99 -12.94 -17.34
N LEU A 103 7.17 -13.56 -16.17
CA LEU A 103 6.87 -12.92 -14.89
C LEU A 103 7.70 -11.66 -14.65
N VAL A 104 8.96 -11.65 -15.11
CA VAL A 104 9.83 -10.48 -15.02
C VAL A 104 9.27 -9.35 -15.87
N TRP A 105 8.96 -9.59 -17.15
CA TRP A 105 8.36 -8.59 -18.04
C TRP A 105 7.04 -8.04 -17.52
N LEU A 106 6.18 -8.91 -17.00
CA LEU A 106 4.90 -8.54 -16.43
C LEU A 106 5.05 -7.70 -15.16
N SER A 107 5.97 -8.09 -14.28
CA SER A 107 6.29 -7.31 -13.09
C SER A 107 6.85 -5.93 -13.44
N SER A 108 7.61 -5.80 -14.54
CA SER A 108 8.06 -4.50 -15.06
C SER A 108 6.89 -3.62 -15.51
N GLY A 109 5.91 -4.19 -16.22
CA GLY A 109 4.69 -3.48 -16.60
C GLY A 109 3.86 -3.03 -15.39
N LEU A 110 3.71 -3.90 -14.39
CA LEU A 110 3.04 -3.58 -13.12
C LEU A 110 3.79 -2.48 -12.35
N ALA A 111 5.12 -2.56 -12.28
CA ALA A 111 5.96 -1.54 -11.67
C ALA A 111 5.74 -0.18 -12.34
N ALA A 112 5.75 -0.13 -13.68
CA ALA A 112 5.50 1.09 -14.44
C ALA A 112 4.11 1.69 -14.14
N LEU A 113 3.06 0.86 -14.09
CA LEU A 113 1.71 1.30 -13.73
C LEU A 113 1.62 1.85 -12.31
N ILE A 114 2.27 1.19 -11.35
CA ILE A 114 2.30 1.65 -9.95
C ILE A 114 3.03 2.99 -9.84
N VAL A 115 4.17 3.14 -10.50
CA VAL A 115 4.94 4.39 -10.54
C VAL A 115 4.10 5.52 -11.15
N TRP A 116 3.45 5.26 -12.29
CA TRP A 116 2.55 6.22 -12.94
C TRP A 116 1.39 6.64 -12.02
N LYS A 117 0.84 5.70 -11.26
CA LYS A 117 -0.23 5.99 -10.30
C LYS A 117 0.27 6.81 -9.11
N HIS A 118 1.54 6.73 -8.78
CA HIS A 118 2.19 7.53 -7.74
C HIS A 118 2.66 8.92 -8.20
N ARG A 119 2.44 9.33 -9.46
CA ARG A 119 2.87 10.65 -9.97
C ARG A 119 2.51 11.84 -9.08
N THR A 120 1.33 11.83 -8.47
CA THR A 120 0.88 12.90 -7.57
C THR A 120 1.67 12.89 -6.26
N ASN A 121 2.00 11.71 -5.74
CA ASN A 121 2.84 11.55 -4.56
C ASN A 121 4.30 11.91 -4.85
N ILE A 122 4.81 11.59 -6.04
CA ILE A 122 6.14 12.03 -6.50
C ILE A 122 6.19 13.57 -6.51
N ARG A 123 5.16 14.23 -7.05
CA ARG A 123 5.08 15.70 -7.06
C ARG A 123 5.06 16.29 -5.65
N ARG A 124 4.35 15.67 -4.69
CA ARG A 124 4.34 16.09 -3.28
C ARG A 124 5.67 15.84 -2.59
N LEU A 125 6.35 14.71 -2.87
CA LEU A 125 7.68 14.41 -2.36
C LEU A 125 8.70 15.47 -2.79
N ILE A 126 8.69 15.84 -4.09
CA ILE A 126 9.56 16.89 -4.63
C ILE A 126 9.28 18.25 -3.96
N ARG A 127 8.02 18.53 -3.61
CA ARG A 127 7.61 19.77 -2.93
C ARG A 127 7.77 19.74 -1.41
N GLY A 128 8.14 18.61 -0.82
CA GLY A 128 8.15 18.44 0.64
C GLY A 128 6.75 18.42 1.29
N GLU A 129 5.69 18.30 0.50
CA GLU A 129 4.28 18.31 0.95
C GLU A 129 3.73 16.89 1.25
N GLU A 130 4.56 15.86 1.12
CA GLU A 130 4.13 14.49 1.34
C GLU A 130 4.00 14.19 2.84
N ASN A 131 2.91 13.53 3.21
CA ASN A 131 2.66 13.14 4.60
C ASN A 131 3.73 12.16 5.08
N ARG A 132 4.46 12.53 6.13
CA ARG A 132 5.27 11.58 6.89
C ARG A 132 4.36 10.68 7.72
N PHE A 133 4.66 9.40 7.70
CA PHE A 133 4.16 8.41 8.62
C PHE A 133 4.68 8.77 10.02
N SER A 134 3.89 9.52 10.79
CA SER A 134 4.23 9.83 12.18
C SER A 134 3.93 8.61 13.05
N ARG A 135 4.91 8.22 13.86
CA ARG A 135 4.73 7.25 14.95
C ARG A 135 4.09 7.95 16.15
N THR A 136 2.95 8.62 15.98
CA THR A 136 2.22 9.13 17.14
C THR A 136 1.27 8.04 17.61
N SER A 137 1.78 7.13 18.45
CA SER A 137 0.92 6.41 19.37
C SER A 137 0.21 7.45 20.21
N LYS A 138 -1.11 7.52 20.08
CA LYS A 138 -1.96 8.28 20.99
C LYS A 138 -1.94 7.53 22.33
N ALA A 139 -0.87 7.68 23.11
CA ALA A 139 -0.92 7.37 24.53
C ALA A 139 -1.95 8.33 25.13
N GLY A 140 -2.91 7.77 25.87
CA GLY A 140 -4.14 8.42 26.32
C GLY A 140 -3.93 9.83 26.85
N ASN A 141 -4.79 10.72 26.38
CA ASN A 141 -4.98 12.05 26.93
C ASN A 141 -5.53 11.87 28.36
N GLY A 142 -4.63 11.72 29.34
CA GLY A 142 -4.96 11.83 30.75
C GLY A 142 -5.40 13.26 31.02
N GLU A 143 -6.58 13.37 31.59
CA GLU A 143 -7.30 14.60 31.94
C GLU A 143 -6.41 15.68 32.56
N ASN A 144 -6.23 16.79 31.85
CA ASN A 144 -5.96 18.07 32.51
C ASN A 144 -7.32 18.72 32.78
N LEU A 145 -7.96 18.31 33.87
CA LEU A 145 -9.01 19.13 34.49
C LEU A 145 -8.36 20.45 34.91
N PRO A 146 -8.89 21.61 34.51
CA PRO A 146 -8.35 22.87 34.99
C PRO A 146 -8.63 22.97 36.50
N LEU A 147 -7.56 23.20 37.27
CA LEU A 147 -7.55 23.36 38.73
C LEU A 147 -8.10 24.74 39.18
N ASP A 148 -8.97 25.37 38.38
CA ASP A 148 -9.49 26.73 38.61
C ASP A 148 -11.01 26.77 38.76
N ALA A 149 -11.64 25.67 39.16
CA ALA A 149 -12.97 25.73 39.77
C ALA A 149 -12.86 26.32 41.19
N SER A 150 -12.47 27.59 41.29
CA SER A 150 -12.71 28.42 42.46
C SER A 150 -14.23 28.49 42.64
N ILE A 151 -14.71 27.78 43.65
CA ILE A 151 -16.08 27.86 44.13
C ILE A 151 -16.29 29.31 44.58
N ASP A 152 -16.94 30.11 43.73
CA ASP A 152 -17.54 31.38 44.12
C ASP A 152 -18.69 31.06 45.08
N VAL A 153 -18.36 30.99 46.38
CA VAL A 153 -19.37 31.01 47.44
C VAL A 153 -19.92 32.43 47.49
N HIS A 154 -20.98 32.67 46.71
CA HIS A 154 -21.80 33.87 46.84
C HIS A 154 -22.51 33.80 48.21
N THR A 155 -21.98 34.51 49.19
CA THR A 155 -22.67 34.80 50.45
C THR A 155 -23.81 35.78 50.15
N PRO A 156 -25.09 35.42 50.40
CA PRO A 156 -26.18 36.39 50.34
C PRO A 156 -25.98 37.39 51.48
N GLY A 157 -25.70 38.62 51.10
CA GLY A 157 -25.56 39.73 52.03
C GLY A 157 -26.86 40.02 52.79
N ASP A 158 -26.66 40.27 54.07
CA ASP A 158 -27.47 41.16 54.91
C ASP A 158 -27.96 42.37 54.12
N LYS A 159 -29.27 42.62 54.20
CA LYS A 159 -29.91 43.94 54.13
C LYS A 159 -31.26 43.90 54.88
N PRO A 160 -31.70 45.06 55.39
CA PRO A 160 -31.80 45.38 56.82
C PRO A 160 -33.07 44.91 57.52
#